data_AF-A0A1C5RNC7-F1
#
_entry.id   AF-A0A1C5RNC7-F1
#
_cell.length_a   1.000
_cell.length_b   1.000
_cell.length_c   1.000
_cell.angle_alpha   90.00
_cell.angle_beta   90.00
_cell.angle_gamma   90.00
#
_symmetry.space_group_name_H-M   'P 1'
#
loop_
_entity.id
_entity.type
_entity.pdbx_description
1 polymer ?
#
loop_
_entity_poly.entity_id
_entity_poly.type
_entity_poly.pdbx_seq_one_letter_code
_entity_poly.pdbx_strand_id
1 'polypeptide(L)'
;MVRGISGNVSYEGDIDINVSHPFGTASTSYDTETALLHELGHFLGLGHSGTTYSVMSTPQAKGQRKRSLFEDDINGINAIYNK
;
A
#
# COMPACT_ATOMS: atom_id res chain seq x y z
N MET A 1 12.86 2.19 3.89
CA MET A 1 12.87 2.49 5.34
C MET A 1 12.37 3.92 5.50
N VAL A 2 11.18 4.16 6.05
CA VAL A 2 10.68 5.52 6.31
C VAL A 2 11.51 6.12 7.45
N ARG A 3 12.19 7.24 7.19
CA ARG A 3 12.94 7.99 8.20
C ARG A 3 12.28 9.36 8.37
N GLY A 4 11.86 9.66 9.60
CA GLY A 4 11.25 10.93 9.96
C GLY A 4 9.73 10.93 9.84
N ILE A 5 9.03 10.44 10.87
CA ILE A 5 7.63 10.82 11.11
C ILE A 5 7.67 11.82 12.27
N SER A 6 7.31 13.08 12.00
CA SER A 6 7.16 14.12 13.02
C SER A 6 5.77 14.72 12.90
N GLY A 7 4.85 14.28 13.76
CA GLY A 7 3.42 14.59 13.63
C GLY A 7 2.79 13.92 12.40
N ASN A 8 1.85 14.61 11.75
CA ASN A 8 1.09 14.11 10.60
C ASN A 8 1.81 14.42 9.27
N VAL A 9 3.13 14.30 9.22
CA VAL A 9 3.94 14.60 8.03
C VAL A 9 4.96 13.48 7.78
N SER A 10 4.90 12.89 6.58
CA SER A 10 5.95 12.03 6.04
C SER A 10 6.87 12.89 5.17
N TYR A 11 8.16 12.97 5.53
CA TYR A 11 9.12 13.83 4.85
C TYR A 11 9.79 13.11 3.67
N GLU A 12 10.15 11.84 3.87
CA GLU A 12 10.84 11.02 2.87
C GLU A 12 10.67 9.52 3.18
N GLY A 13 10.79 8.71 2.14
CA GLY A 13 10.66 7.26 2.23
C GLY A 13 10.89 6.62 0.88
N ASP A 14 11.60 5.51 0.89
CA ASP A 14 11.91 4.74 -0.31
C ASP A 14 10.92 3.59 -0.46
N ILE A 15 10.50 3.36 -1.70
CA ILE A 15 9.79 2.15 -2.12
C ILE A 15 10.76 1.34 -2.97
N ASP A 16 11.03 0.12 -2.54
CA ASP A 16 11.85 -0.84 -3.30
C ASP A 16 10.94 -1.94 -3.87
N ILE A 17 11.04 -2.14 -5.19
CA ILE A 17 10.26 -3.13 -5.92
C ILE A 17 11.18 -4.25 -6.35
N ASN A 18 10.88 -5.47 -5.94
CA ASN A 18 11.68 -6.63 -6.29
C ASN A 18 11.55 -6.97 -7.78
N VAL A 19 12.49 -6.46 -8.58
CA VAL A 19 12.57 -6.64 -10.04
C VAL A 19 12.77 -8.09 -10.50
N SER A 20 13.01 -9.03 -9.59
CA SER A 20 13.06 -10.46 -9.92
C SER A 20 11.68 -11.10 -10.11
N HIS A 21 10.61 -10.36 -9.82
CA HIS A 21 9.22 -10.80 -9.99
C HIS A 21 8.52 -10.05 -11.14
N PRO A 22 7.57 -10.71 -11.83
CA PRO A 22 6.84 -10.05 -12.90
C PRO A 22 5.82 -9.07 -12.30
N PHE A 23 6.07 -7.77 -12.45
CA PHE A 23 5.09 -6.71 -12.20
C PHE A 23 4.46 -6.25 -13.51
N GLY A 24 3.15 -6.02 -13.52
CA GLY A 24 2.43 -5.53 -14.68
C GLY A 24 0.92 -5.71 -14.52
N THR A 25 0.16 -5.44 -15.57
CA THR A 25 -1.32 -5.52 -15.52
C THR A 25 -1.89 -6.88 -15.94
N ALA A 26 -1.02 -7.80 -16.40
CA ALA A 26 -1.39 -9.16 -16.79
C ALA A 26 -1.77 -10.02 -15.57
N SER A 27 -2.64 -11.02 -15.77
CA SER A 27 -3.07 -11.93 -14.70
C SER A 27 -1.95 -12.83 -14.16
N THR A 28 -0.86 -13.00 -14.93
CA THR A 28 0.33 -13.77 -14.56
C THR A 28 1.38 -12.96 -13.79
N SER A 29 1.14 -11.66 -13.62
CA SER A 29 2.00 -10.71 -12.92
C SER A 29 1.38 -10.28 -11.59
N TYR A 30 2.20 -9.75 -10.69
CA TYR A 30 1.72 -8.91 -9.60
C TYR A 30 1.26 -7.58 -10.19
N ASP A 31 0.03 -7.21 -9.89
CA ASP A 31 -0.54 -5.93 -10.34
C ASP A 31 0.27 -4.76 -9.78
N THR A 32 0.92 -4.00 -10.68
CA THR A 32 1.83 -2.91 -10.30
C THR A 32 1.14 -1.82 -9.50
N GLU A 33 -0.08 -1.45 -9.90
CA GLU A 33 -0.86 -0.40 -9.23
C GLU A 33 -1.29 -0.85 -7.82
N THR A 34 -1.74 -2.10 -7.68
CA THR A 34 -2.05 -2.68 -6.37
C THR A 34 -0.84 -2.68 -5.43
N ALA A 35 0.32 -3.12 -5.92
CA ALA A 35 1.54 -3.18 -5.12
C ALA A 35 2.00 -1.77 -4.69
N LEU A 36 2.04 -0.82 -5.64
CA LEU A 36 2.46 0.55 -5.33
C LEU A 36 1.48 1.24 -4.39
N LEU A 37 0.17 1.01 -4.52
CA LEU A 37 -0.82 1.60 -3.62
C LEU A 37 -0.69 1.05 -2.19
N HIS A 38 -0.33 -0.23 -2.04
CA HIS A 38 0.00 -0.84 -0.74
C HIS A 38 1.24 -0.22 -0.11
N GLU A 39 2.35 -0.12 -0.86
CA GLU A 39 3.58 0.47 -0.35
C GLU A 39 3.44 1.97 -0.07
N LEU A 40 2.62 2.69 -0.83
CA LEU A 40 2.25 4.08 -0.53
C LEU A 40 1.47 4.18 0.79
N GLY A 41 0.63 3.21 1.12
CA GLY A 41 -0.01 3.15 2.43
C GLY A 41 1.02 3.05 3.56
N HIS A 42 2.02 2.17 3.43
CA HIS A 42 3.14 2.09 4.38
C HIS A 42 3.96 3.39 4.45
N PHE A 43 4.24 4.01 3.32
CA PHE A 43 4.92 5.29 3.25
C PHE A 43 4.18 6.39 4.04
N LEU A 44 2.85 6.36 4.00
CA LEU A 44 1.98 7.27 4.73
C LEU A 44 1.66 6.82 6.18
N GLY A 45 2.26 5.72 6.64
CA GLY A 45 2.16 5.25 8.03
C GLY A 45 1.08 4.20 8.30
N LEU A 46 0.37 3.69 7.29
CA LEU A 46 -0.55 2.57 7.47
C LEU A 46 0.23 1.26 7.72
N GLY A 47 -0.29 0.44 8.63
CA GLY A 47 0.15 -0.94 8.79
C GLY A 47 -0.60 -1.89 7.84
N HIS A 48 -0.24 -3.18 7.88
CA HIS A 48 -1.05 -4.20 7.19
C HIS A 48 -2.45 -4.29 7.80
N SER A 49 -3.43 -4.63 6.96
CA SER A 49 -4.82 -4.86 7.35
C SER A 49 -5.19 -6.34 7.34
N GLY A 50 -6.04 -6.75 8.28
CA GLY A 50 -6.71 -8.05 8.26
C GLY A 50 -7.95 -8.10 7.34
N THR A 51 -8.40 -6.94 6.83
CA THR A 51 -9.56 -6.83 5.95
C THR A 51 -9.17 -7.24 4.54
N THR A 52 -9.71 -8.36 4.04
CA THR A 52 -9.32 -8.95 2.75
C THR A 52 -9.47 -8.01 1.54
N TYR A 53 -10.39 -7.05 1.62
CA TYR A 53 -10.65 -6.06 0.56
C TYR A 53 -9.77 -4.81 0.66
N SER A 54 -9.15 -4.55 1.81
CA SER A 54 -8.24 -3.42 2.01
C SER A 54 -7.03 -3.57 1.10
N VAL A 55 -6.56 -2.45 0.55
CA VAL A 55 -5.29 -2.40 -0.20
C VAL A 55 -4.13 -2.83 0.70
N MET A 56 -4.19 -2.51 2.00
CA MET A 56 -3.20 -2.90 3.01
C MET A 56 -3.25 -4.38 3.42
N SER A 57 -4.15 -5.21 2.87
CA SER A 57 -4.18 -6.65 3.18
C SER A 57 -3.13 -7.43 2.40
N THR A 58 -2.45 -8.34 3.11
CA THR A 58 -1.40 -9.22 2.60
C THR A 58 -1.80 -10.71 2.67
N PRO A 59 -1.16 -11.60 1.88
CA PRO A 59 -0.28 -11.30 0.75
C PRO A 59 -1.05 -10.92 -0.53
N GLN A 60 -0.41 -10.17 -1.43
CA GLN A 60 -0.92 -9.95 -2.79
C GLN A 60 -0.72 -11.21 -3.66
N ALA A 61 -1.77 -11.67 -4.31
CA ALA A 61 -1.68 -12.74 -5.30
C ALA A 61 -1.46 -12.19 -6.73
N LYS A 62 -0.87 -12.98 -7.62
CA LYS A 62 -0.78 -12.66 -9.05
C LYS A 62 -2.19 -12.51 -9.65
N GLY A 63 -2.37 -11.50 -10.49
CA GLY A 63 -3.66 -11.16 -11.10
C GLY A 63 -4.70 -10.55 -10.16
N GLN A 64 -4.41 -10.45 -8.85
CA GLN A 64 -5.25 -9.72 -7.91
C GLN A 64 -5.13 -8.22 -8.17
N ARG A 65 -6.28 -7.52 -8.20
CA ARG A 65 -6.35 -6.08 -8.39
C ARG A 65 -7.09 -5.42 -7.22
N LYS A 66 -6.38 -4.63 -6.42
CA LYS A 66 -6.93 -3.76 -5.37
C LYS A 66 -6.47 -2.33 -5.65
N ARG A 67 -7.14 -1.69 -6.60
CA ARG A 67 -6.79 -0.36 -7.14
C ARG A 67 -7.69 0.76 -6.64
N SER A 68 -8.57 0.44 -5.70
CA SER A 68 -9.52 1.37 -5.11
C SER A 68 -9.41 1.24 -3.61
N LEU A 69 -9.42 2.37 -2.92
CA LEU A 69 -9.39 2.40 -1.46
C LEU A 69 -10.68 1.81 -0.91
N PHE A 70 -10.53 0.99 0.12
CA PHE A 70 -11.64 0.49 0.91
C PHE A 70 -11.82 1.35 2.17
N GLU A 71 -12.97 1.19 2.83
CA GLU A 71 -13.32 1.95 4.03
C GLU A 71 -12.24 1.83 5.14
N ASP A 72 -11.62 0.67 5.25
CA ASP A 72 -10.50 0.42 6.19
C ASP A 72 -9.26 1.27 5.86
N ASP A 73 -8.91 1.41 4.58
CA ASP A 73 -7.78 2.22 4.12
C ASP A 73 -8.04 3.72 4.36
N ILE A 74 -9.28 4.16 4.08
CA ILE A 74 -9.73 5.55 4.26
C ILE A 74 -9.75 5.92 5.75
N ASN A 75 -10.31 5.06 6.60
CA ASN A 75 -10.37 5.33 8.04
C ASN A 75 -8.96 5.33 8.66
N GLY A 76 -8.08 4.42 8.22
CA GLY A 76 -6.69 4.40 8.66
C GLY A 76 -5.98 5.70 8.34
N ILE A 77 -6.08 6.19 7.10
CA ILE A 77 -5.37 7.41 6.70
C ILE A 77 -5.95 8.64 7.39
N ASN A 78 -7.28 8.72 7.53
CA ASN A 78 -7.95 9.80 8.23
C ASN A 78 -7.57 9.85 9.73
N ALA A 79 -7.36 8.69 10.36
CA ALA A 79 -6.90 8.61 11.74
C ALA A 79 -5.46 9.13 11.92
N ILE A 80 -4.58 8.93 10.93
CA ILE A 80 -3.20 9.45 10.97
C ILE A 80 -3.17 10.95 10.72
N TYR A 81 -3.96 11.45 9.77
CA TYR A 81 -3.87 12.83 9.30
C TYR A 81 -4.98 13.77 9.81
N ASN A 82 -5.89 13.29 10.67
CA ASN A 82 -7.02 14.02 11.25
C ASN A 82 -7.95 14.65 10.20
N LYS A 83 -8.52 13.81 9.34
CA LYS A 83 -9.39 14.19 8.21
C LYS A 83 -10.79 13.62 8.33
#